data_AF-A0A1Q3N2Y8-F1
#
_entry.id   AF-A0A1Q3N2Y8-F1
#
_cell.length_a   1.000
_cell.length_b   1.000
_cell.length_c   1.000
_cell.angle_alpha   90.00
_cell.angle_beta   90.00
_cell.angle_gamma   90.00
#
_symmetry.space_group_name_H-M   'P 1'
#
loop_
_entity.id
_entity.type
_entity.pdbx_description
1 polymer ?
#
loop_
_entity_poly.entity_id
_entity_poly.type
_entity_poly.pdbx_seq_one_letter_code
_entity_poly.pdbx_strand_id
1 'polypeptide(L)'
;MFIDPPLRHTIDHQRQLYENSADTKLTPKMIMQFSAALSHQCKTALLALAVLFLTLSGAFARDRLDNIKDNSELTKELKDVYRAFRINNIITEQQEWINIYQDEDAAGLKELLTGFIKTCDSLKQCNFYNETLNSFVKRYLTLTIQSYDILQSKGLSSNAFKKDFEKYKAEQGKYMNYLYATYATNHFVNMTEDTYWKANDKNNYIRSKDYSRYQKLKTANLKAGLMLLDSIIKQTSNFQEYTVYQIESADQYEKYRDSLEEDATAIAIAKYKSILDQGHYSIYLFEAWLKWRSVTQQNLYGVSKMSDIPNGEYDKMRERVALTILTFIVENPKDEMAINEFLLMATHSIVKRFGDYPYGNQNTVEYHQIFDNIK
;
A
#
# COMPACT_ATOMS: atom_id res chain seq x y z
N MET A 1 -6.99 13.90 -6.63
CA MET A 1 -7.25 12.62 -5.95
C MET A 1 -8.56 12.79 -5.20
N PHE A 2 -9.64 12.18 -5.66
CA PHE A 2 -10.87 12.06 -4.86
C PHE A 2 -10.56 11.04 -3.77
N ILE A 3 -9.83 11.50 -2.75
CA ILE A 3 -9.63 10.78 -1.51
C ILE A 3 -10.93 10.90 -0.75
N ASP A 4 -11.43 9.77 -0.30
CA ASP A 4 -12.60 9.59 0.56
C ASP A 4 -12.72 10.71 1.63
N PRO A 5 -13.90 11.36 1.79
CA PRO A 5 -14.13 12.42 2.79
C PRO A 5 -14.06 12.09 4.30
N PRO A 6 -13.99 10.84 4.85
CA PRO A 6 -14.19 10.63 6.28
C PRO A 6 -12.94 10.88 7.15
N LEU A 7 -11.83 11.39 6.61
CA LEU A 7 -10.60 11.68 7.37
C LEU A 7 -10.72 12.78 8.45
N ARG A 8 -11.86 13.47 8.57
CA ARG A 8 -12.03 14.58 9.52
C ARG A 8 -12.86 14.30 10.77
N HIS A 9 -13.67 13.23 10.82
CA HIS A 9 -14.68 13.08 11.89
C HIS A 9 -14.42 11.94 12.90
N THR A 10 -13.46 11.05 12.67
CA THR A 10 -13.29 9.83 13.49
C THR A 10 -12.30 9.98 14.66
N ILE A 11 -11.43 11.00 14.63
CA ILE A 11 -10.38 11.20 15.64
C ILE A 11 -10.96 11.64 17.00
N ASP A 12 -12.05 12.42 17.01
CA ASP A 12 -12.65 12.92 18.25
C ASP A 12 -13.46 11.86 19.01
N HIS A 13 -14.00 10.85 18.31
CA HIS A 13 -14.83 9.81 18.93
C HIS A 13 -14.01 8.70 19.61
N GLN A 14 -12.80 8.39 19.13
CA GLN A 14 -11.95 7.34 19.73
C GLN A 14 -11.23 7.81 21.00
N ARG A 15 -11.01 9.13 21.18
CA ARG A 15 -10.43 9.71 22.39
C ARG A 15 -11.33 9.53 23.62
N GLN A 16 -12.65 9.53 23.43
CA GLN A 16 -13.64 9.49 24.52
C GLN A 16 -13.86 8.10 25.12
N LEU A 17 -13.54 7.03 24.37
CA LEU A 17 -13.77 5.65 24.82
C LEU A 17 -12.64 5.09 25.70
N TYR A 18 -11.45 5.70 25.65
CA TYR A 18 -10.25 5.16 26.32
C TYR A 18 -9.95 5.78 27.70
N GLU A 19 -10.54 6.93 28.03
CA GLU A 19 -10.42 7.51 29.38
C GLU A 19 -11.09 6.63 30.47
N ASN A 20 -11.81 5.57 30.07
CA ASN A 20 -12.60 4.72 30.97
C ASN A 20 -11.97 3.34 31.32
N SER A 21 -10.82 2.93 30.77
CA SER A 21 -10.32 1.55 30.92
C SER A 21 -8.98 1.36 31.63
N ALA A 22 -8.42 2.39 32.26
CA ALA A 22 -7.12 2.30 32.92
C ALA A 22 -7.22 1.81 34.37
N ASP A 23 -7.43 0.51 34.59
CA ASP A 23 -7.24 -0.10 35.91
C ASP A 23 -6.73 -1.54 35.83
N THR A 24 -5.41 -1.72 35.77
CA THR A 24 -4.74 -2.96 36.21
C THR A 24 -3.23 -2.73 36.36
N LYS A 25 -2.72 -2.95 37.58
CA LYS A 25 -1.34 -2.67 38.01
C LYS A 25 -0.43 -3.87 37.74
N LEU A 26 0.46 -3.75 36.75
CA LEU A 26 1.71 -4.52 36.65
C LEU A 26 2.89 -3.61 37.02
N THR A 27 3.85 -4.11 37.78
CA THR A 27 4.92 -3.27 38.33
C THR A 27 5.96 -2.87 37.25
N PRO A 28 6.37 -1.59 37.16
CA PRO A 28 7.18 -1.03 36.06
C PRO A 28 8.54 -1.69 35.82
N LYS A 29 9.10 -2.37 36.82
CA LYS A 29 10.49 -2.88 36.79
C LYS A 29 10.63 -4.20 36.02
N MET A 30 9.60 -5.05 36.02
CA MET A 30 9.58 -6.29 35.22
C MET A 30 9.21 -6.01 33.76
N ILE A 31 8.38 -5.00 33.51
CA ILE A 31 8.03 -4.55 32.16
C ILE A 31 9.26 -4.03 31.40
N MET A 32 10.15 -3.27 32.05
CA MET A 32 11.34 -2.71 31.38
C MET A 32 12.36 -3.77 30.97
N GLN A 33 12.65 -4.77 31.80
CA GLN A 33 13.68 -5.78 31.48
C GLN A 33 13.20 -6.80 30.45
N PHE A 34 11.93 -7.21 30.49
CA PHE A 34 11.33 -8.00 29.42
C PHE A 34 11.17 -7.20 28.13
N SER A 35 10.73 -5.94 28.21
CA SER A 35 10.65 -5.02 27.06
C SER A 35 12.01 -4.86 26.36
N ALA A 36 13.09 -4.66 27.11
CA ALA A 36 14.42 -4.48 26.53
C ALA A 36 14.94 -5.74 25.82
N ALA A 37 14.75 -6.92 26.41
CA ALA A 37 15.20 -8.19 25.82
C ALA A 37 14.35 -8.61 24.61
N LEU A 38 13.02 -8.46 24.68
CA LEU A 38 12.10 -8.66 23.54
C LEU A 38 12.34 -7.62 22.44
N SER A 39 12.63 -6.37 22.80
CA SER A 39 13.00 -5.30 21.86
C SER A 39 14.28 -5.65 21.12
N HIS A 40 15.34 -6.09 21.82
CA HIS A 40 16.60 -6.46 21.18
C HIS A 40 16.44 -7.67 20.24
N GLN A 41 15.77 -8.75 20.67
CA GLN A 41 15.56 -9.93 19.82
C GLN A 41 14.66 -9.63 18.61
N CYS A 42 13.59 -8.85 18.81
CA CYS A 42 12.70 -8.40 17.73
C CYS A 42 13.44 -7.53 16.71
N LYS A 43 14.27 -6.59 17.18
CA LYS A 43 15.06 -5.73 16.30
C LYS A 43 16.18 -6.46 15.56
N THR A 44 16.78 -7.48 16.16
CA THR A 44 17.79 -8.33 15.49
C THR A 44 17.15 -9.15 14.35
N ALA A 45 15.95 -9.71 14.57
CA ALA A 45 15.19 -10.41 13.53
C ALA A 45 14.74 -9.46 12.40
N LEU A 46 14.28 -8.26 12.76
CA LEU A 46 13.93 -7.19 11.82
C LEU A 46 15.15 -6.72 10.99
N LEU A 47 16.34 -6.70 11.58
CA LEU A 47 17.57 -6.30 10.89
C LEU A 47 17.96 -7.36 9.85
N ALA A 48 17.85 -8.64 10.20
CA ALA A 48 18.09 -9.74 9.26
C ALA A 48 17.10 -9.70 8.07
N LEU A 49 15.84 -9.37 8.32
CA LEU A 49 14.84 -9.13 7.27
C LEU A 49 15.21 -7.93 6.39
N ALA A 50 15.58 -6.80 7.00
CA ALA A 50 16.01 -5.61 6.26
C ALA A 50 17.24 -5.86 5.39
N VAL A 51 18.22 -6.63 5.88
CA VAL A 51 19.42 -7.04 5.13
C VAL A 51 19.07 -8.00 3.98
N LEU A 52 18.08 -8.88 4.14
CA LEU A 52 17.62 -9.76 3.05
C LEU A 52 17.08 -8.95 1.86
N PHE A 53 16.37 -7.84 2.12
CA PHE A 53 15.85 -6.92 1.10
C PHE A 53 16.96 -6.21 0.30
N LEU A 54 18.17 -6.10 0.84
CA LEU A 54 19.29 -5.34 0.26
C LEU A 54 20.07 -6.12 -0.81
N THR A 55 19.78 -7.40 -1.03
CA THR A 55 20.54 -8.27 -1.96
C THR A 55 20.07 -8.21 -3.42
N LEU A 56 19.12 -7.33 -3.78
CA LEU A 56 18.50 -7.25 -5.11
C LEU A 56 18.83 -5.98 -5.90
N SER A 57 20.03 -5.42 -5.77
CA SER A 57 20.41 -4.13 -6.38
C SER A 57 20.21 -4.06 -7.92
N GLY A 58 20.32 -5.16 -8.66
CA GLY A 58 20.08 -5.19 -10.11
C GLY A 58 18.59 -5.16 -10.54
N ALA A 59 17.65 -5.36 -9.61
CA ALA A 59 16.23 -5.58 -9.93
C ALA A 59 15.37 -4.30 -9.90
N PHE A 60 15.94 -3.15 -9.51
CA PHE A 60 15.17 -1.92 -9.30
C PHE A 60 15.06 -1.02 -10.53
N ALA A 61 16.00 -1.13 -11.48
CA ALA A 61 16.06 -0.28 -12.68
C ALA A 61 15.04 -0.66 -13.76
N ARG A 62 14.45 -1.85 -13.66
CA ARG A 62 13.41 -2.35 -14.55
C ARG A 62 12.15 -2.65 -13.76
N ASP A 63 11.02 -2.48 -14.39
CA ASP A 63 9.73 -2.90 -13.87
C ASP A 63 9.00 -3.73 -14.93
N ARG A 64 7.94 -4.41 -14.51
CA ARG A 64 7.10 -5.21 -15.42
C ARG A 64 6.42 -4.36 -16.48
N LEU A 65 6.30 -3.04 -16.29
CA LEU A 65 5.69 -2.15 -17.28
C LEU A 65 6.61 -1.97 -18.51
N ASP A 66 7.91 -2.28 -18.42
CA ASP A 66 8.82 -2.37 -19.58
C ASP A 66 8.42 -3.45 -20.60
N ASN A 67 7.55 -4.39 -20.21
CA ASN A 67 6.98 -5.38 -21.12
C ASN A 67 5.98 -4.74 -22.10
N ILE A 68 5.37 -3.61 -21.74
CA ILE A 68 4.48 -2.86 -22.63
C ILE A 68 5.31 -2.15 -23.69
N LYS A 69 5.12 -2.50 -24.96
CA LYS A 69 5.84 -1.92 -26.11
C LYS A 69 5.16 -0.70 -26.72
N ASP A 70 3.96 -0.37 -26.24
CA ASP A 70 3.29 0.86 -26.64
C ASP A 70 4.12 2.09 -26.24
N ASN A 71 4.21 3.03 -27.19
CA ASN A 71 5.01 4.26 -27.10
C ASN A 71 4.13 5.51 -27.24
N SER A 72 2.82 5.39 -27.03
CA SER A 72 1.94 6.55 -26.95
C SER A 72 2.36 7.45 -25.78
N GLU A 73 2.04 8.74 -25.88
CA GLU A 73 2.41 9.69 -24.83
C GLU A 73 1.73 9.36 -23.50
N LEU A 74 0.46 8.95 -23.53
CA LEU A 74 -0.27 8.47 -22.36
C LEU A 74 0.49 7.33 -21.67
N THR A 75 0.88 6.29 -22.40
CA THR A 75 1.60 5.14 -21.81
C THR A 75 2.95 5.54 -21.22
N LYS A 76 3.68 6.45 -21.87
CA LYS A 76 4.96 6.95 -21.33
C LYS A 76 4.76 7.71 -20.02
N GLU A 77 3.80 8.62 -19.98
CA GLU A 77 3.48 9.39 -18.78
C GLU A 77 2.99 8.50 -17.63
N LEU A 78 2.16 7.49 -17.92
CA LEU A 78 1.71 6.52 -16.92
C LEU A 78 2.86 5.66 -16.37
N LYS A 79 3.84 5.29 -17.21
CA LYS A 79 5.07 4.62 -16.72
C LYS A 79 5.91 5.54 -15.85
N ASP A 80 6.06 6.81 -16.25
CA ASP A 80 6.81 7.81 -15.50
C ASP A 80 6.23 8.05 -14.11
N VAL A 81 4.91 8.26 -14.01
CA VAL A 81 4.25 8.45 -12.69
C VAL A 81 4.39 7.19 -11.82
N TYR A 82 4.19 5.99 -12.37
CA TYR A 82 4.36 4.75 -11.61
C TYR A 82 5.77 4.61 -11.03
N ARG A 83 6.80 4.84 -11.84
CA ARG A 83 8.21 4.76 -11.42
C ARG A 83 8.55 5.79 -10.37
N ALA A 84 8.10 7.02 -10.55
CA ALA A 84 8.38 8.11 -9.63
C ALA A 84 7.81 7.84 -8.23
N PHE A 85 6.56 7.40 -8.15
CA PHE A 85 5.92 7.05 -6.88
C PHE A 85 6.49 5.76 -6.28
N ARG A 86 6.86 4.76 -7.09
CA ARG A 86 7.59 3.57 -6.61
C ARG A 86 8.92 3.94 -5.95
N ILE A 87 9.71 4.83 -6.55
CA ILE A 87 10.96 5.34 -5.93
C ILE A 87 10.66 6.00 -4.58
N ASN A 88 9.63 6.85 -4.52
CA ASN A 88 9.25 7.51 -3.28
C ASN A 88 8.81 6.52 -2.19
N ASN A 89 8.09 5.46 -2.55
CA ASN A 89 7.70 4.40 -1.62
C ASN A 89 8.92 3.66 -1.06
N ILE A 90 9.89 3.30 -1.92
CA ILE A 90 11.13 2.65 -1.48
C ILE A 90 11.89 3.55 -0.49
N ILE A 91 12.06 4.83 -0.80
CA ILE A 91 12.81 5.75 0.10
C ILE A 91 12.02 6.01 1.38
N THR A 92 10.69 6.08 1.31
CA THR A 92 9.84 6.20 2.49
C THR A 92 10.06 4.99 3.41
N GLU A 93 10.04 3.76 2.89
CA GLU A 93 10.31 2.56 3.68
C GLU A 93 11.70 2.60 4.34
N GLN A 94 12.73 3.05 3.62
CA GLN A 94 14.08 3.23 4.17
C GLN A 94 14.10 4.23 5.34
N GLN A 95 13.37 5.34 5.22
CA GLN A 95 13.23 6.32 6.29
C GLN A 95 12.53 5.74 7.53
N GLU A 96 11.49 4.93 7.33
CA GLU A 96 10.78 4.25 8.42
C GLU A 96 11.71 3.29 9.19
N TRP A 97 12.60 2.60 8.46
CA TRP A 97 13.62 1.75 9.06
C TRP A 97 14.67 2.56 9.84
N ILE A 98 15.15 3.67 9.29
CA ILE A 98 16.09 4.55 10.01
C ILE A 98 15.49 5.01 11.34
N ASN A 99 14.20 5.34 11.37
CA ASN A 99 13.51 5.75 12.60
C ASN A 99 13.46 4.64 13.67
N ILE A 100 13.44 3.36 13.29
CA ILE A 100 13.53 2.24 14.24
C ILE A 100 14.95 2.12 14.83
N TYR A 101 15.96 2.28 13.98
CA TYR A 101 17.35 1.97 14.30
C TYR A 101 18.18 3.16 14.78
N GLN A 102 17.58 4.34 14.94
CA GLN A 102 18.28 5.55 15.38
C GLN A 102 18.96 5.44 16.76
N ASP A 103 18.45 4.55 17.63
CA ASP A 103 18.93 4.34 19.00
C ASP A 103 19.77 3.06 19.15
N GLU A 104 20.05 2.33 18.06
CA GLU A 104 20.85 1.10 18.10
C GLU A 104 22.35 1.37 18.03
N ASP A 105 23.14 0.30 18.23
CA ASP A 105 24.58 0.38 18.04
C ASP A 105 24.93 0.91 16.64
N ALA A 106 26.08 1.59 16.55
CA ALA A 106 26.49 2.22 15.30
C ALA A 106 26.79 1.21 14.17
N ALA A 107 26.87 -0.10 14.45
CA ALA A 107 27.24 -1.10 13.47
C ALA A 107 26.03 -1.57 12.65
N GLY A 108 24.90 -1.89 13.29
CA GLY A 108 23.68 -2.34 12.61
C GLY A 108 23.09 -1.26 11.68
N LEU A 109 22.99 -0.02 12.18
CA LEU A 109 22.55 1.12 11.36
C LEU A 109 23.51 1.38 10.18
N LYS A 110 24.82 1.19 10.37
CA LYS A 110 25.81 1.40 9.31
C LYS A 110 25.66 0.39 8.17
N GLU A 111 25.44 -0.89 8.49
CA GLU A 111 25.18 -1.92 7.49
C GLU A 111 23.89 -1.64 6.71
N LEU A 112 22.82 -1.30 7.41
CA LEU A 112 21.54 -0.93 6.82
C LEU A 112 21.67 0.24 5.84
N LEU A 113 22.32 1.34 6.26
CA LEU A 113 22.53 2.52 5.41
C LEU A 113 23.38 2.19 4.17
N THR A 114 24.38 1.31 4.30
CA THR A 114 25.17 0.85 3.15
C THR A 114 24.30 0.19 2.09
N GLY A 115 23.35 -0.63 2.52
CA GLY A 115 22.37 -1.23 1.61
C GLY A 115 21.44 -0.20 0.99
N PHE A 116 20.91 0.74 1.79
CA PHE A 116 20.02 1.79 1.29
C PHE A 116 20.70 2.68 0.23
N ILE A 117 21.96 3.05 0.45
CA ILE A 117 22.78 3.78 -0.53
C ILE A 117 22.88 3.00 -1.85
N LYS A 118 23.23 1.70 -1.79
CA LYS A 118 23.29 0.84 -2.99
C LYS A 118 21.96 0.76 -3.73
N THR A 119 20.85 0.67 -3.00
CA THR A 119 19.50 0.69 -3.59
C THR A 119 19.24 2.03 -4.28
N CYS A 120 19.49 3.17 -3.62
CA CYS A 120 19.33 4.49 -4.22
C CYS A 120 20.21 4.68 -5.47
N ASP A 121 21.45 4.22 -5.45
CA ASP A 121 22.35 4.27 -6.62
C ASP A 121 21.81 3.44 -7.77
N SER A 122 21.23 2.28 -7.49
CA SER A 122 20.59 1.43 -8.50
C SER A 122 19.35 2.10 -9.10
N LEU A 123 18.57 2.81 -8.30
CA LEU A 123 17.39 3.57 -8.76
C LEU A 123 17.75 4.75 -9.68
N LYS A 124 18.99 5.27 -9.64
CA LYS A 124 19.44 6.30 -10.59
C LYS A 124 19.49 5.80 -12.04
N GLN A 125 19.50 4.48 -12.24
CA GLN A 125 19.46 3.84 -13.56
C GLN A 125 18.05 3.72 -14.12
N CYS A 126 17.00 4.05 -13.35
CA CYS A 126 15.64 4.13 -13.85
C CYS A 126 15.54 5.23 -14.92
N ASN A 127 15.04 4.88 -16.09
CA ASN A 127 14.82 5.82 -17.17
C ASN A 127 13.38 6.37 -17.12
N PHE A 128 13.29 7.68 -17.32
CA PHE A 128 12.03 8.42 -17.45
C PHE A 128 11.95 8.99 -18.86
N TYR A 129 10.74 9.06 -19.41
CA TYR A 129 10.50 9.70 -20.69
C TYR A 129 10.51 11.23 -20.56
N ASN A 130 10.08 11.74 -19.41
CA ASN A 130 10.14 13.15 -19.06
C ASN A 130 11.52 13.54 -18.50
N GLU A 131 12.29 14.33 -19.25
CA GLU A 131 13.65 14.75 -18.84
C GLU A 131 13.68 15.66 -17.60
N THR A 132 12.60 16.42 -17.37
CA THR A 132 12.48 17.25 -16.17
C THR A 132 12.29 16.36 -14.95
N LEU A 133 11.41 15.36 -15.04
CA LEU A 133 11.25 14.33 -14.01
C LEU A 133 12.56 13.59 -13.75
N ASN A 134 13.24 13.13 -14.80
CA ASN A 134 14.55 12.46 -14.72
C ASN A 134 15.55 13.29 -13.91
N SER A 135 15.60 14.60 -14.19
CA SER A 135 16.48 15.55 -13.48
C SER A 135 16.09 15.69 -12.00
N PHE A 136 14.80 15.80 -11.68
CA PHE A 136 14.35 15.85 -10.27
C PHE A 136 14.66 14.56 -9.52
N VAL A 137 14.36 13.40 -10.11
CA VAL A 137 14.62 12.09 -9.48
C VAL A 137 16.11 11.89 -9.22
N LYS A 138 16.98 12.21 -10.19
CA LYS A 138 18.44 12.10 -10.02
C LYS A 138 18.96 13.02 -8.90
N ARG A 139 18.48 14.26 -8.82
CA ARG A 139 18.84 15.18 -7.73
C ARG A 139 18.35 14.67 -6.38
N TYR A 140 17.09 14.23 -6.31
CA TYR A 140 16.49 13.68 -5.12
C TYR A 140 17.28 12.48 -4.60
N LEU A 141 17.55 11.47 -5.44
CA LEU A 141 18.35 10.28 -5.08
C LEU A 141 19.78 10.63 -4.66
N THR A 142 20.41 11.59 -5.33
CA THR A 142 21.77 12.04 -4.98
C THR A 142 21.81 12.64 -3.57
N LEU A 143 20.83 13.47 -3.22
CA LEU A 143 20.73 14.04 -1.88
C LEU A 143 20.30 13.01 -0.83
N THR A 144 19.46 12.04 -1.18
CA THR A 144 19.15 10.90 -0.29
C THR A 144 20.42 10.14 0.09
N ILE A 145 21.25 9.78 -0.90
CA ILE A 145 22.52 9.07 -0.67
C ILE A 145 23.46 9.91 0.19
N GLN A 146 23.65 11.18 -0.16
CA GLN A 146 24.47 12.09 0.63
C GLN A 146 24.00 12.16 2.09
N SER A 147 22.69 12.21 2.32
CA SER A 147 22.13 12.26 3.67
C SER A 147 22.37 10.97 4.44
N TYR A 148 22.26 9.81 3.77
CA TYR A 148 22.60 8.51 4.35
C TYR A 148 24.09 8.36 4.65
N ASP A 149 24.98 8.83 3.77
CA ASP A 149 26.43 8.83 4.00
C ASP A 149 26.83 9.73 5.20
N ILE A 150 26.22 10.91 5.31
CA ILE A 150 26.47 11.81 6.44
C ILE A 150 25.90 11.22 7.73
N LEU A 151 24.70 10.64 7.68
CA LEU A 151 24.12 9.93 8.82
C LEU A 151 25.04 8.80 9.28
N GLN A 152 25.52 7.99 8.35
CA GLN A 152 26.41 6.86 8.61
C GLN A 152 27.75 7.30 9.24
N SER A 153 28.32 8.42 8.79
CA SER A 153 29.66 8.87 9.20
C SER A 153 29.67 9.83 10.39
N LYS A 154 28.60 10.59 10.61
CA LYS A 154 28.53 11.66 11.63
C LYS A 154 27.43 11.44 12.67
N GLY A 155 26.45 10.57 12.39
CA GLY A 155 25.31 10.30 13.28
C GLY A 155 24.20 11.35 13.19
N LEU A 156 23.01 10.94 13.62
CA LEU A 156 21.75 11.70 13.53
C LEU A 156 21.80 13.03 14.30
N SER A 157 22.48 13.05 15.44
CA SER A 157 22.56 14.23 16.31
C SER A 157 23.51 15.31 15.79
N SER A 158 24.33 15.01 14.78
CA SER A 158 25.37 15.91 14.29
C SER A 158 24.79 17.14 13.58
N ASN A 159 25.46 18.29 13.77
CA ASN A 159 25.12 19.52 13.04
C ASN A 159 25.29 19.35 11.51
N ALA A 160 26.23 18.50 11.10
CA ALA A 160 26.44 18.16 9.69
C ALA A 160 25.22 17.46 9.10
N PHE A 161 24.70 16.42 9.78
CA PHE A 161 23.49 15.72 9.35
C PHE A 161 22.28 16.65 9.34
N LYS A 162 22.02 17.39 10.41
CA LYS A 162 20.87 18.33 10.48
C LYS A 162 20.86 19.32 9.32
N LYS A 163 22.01 19.96 9.04
CA LYS A 163 22.14 20.92 7.94
C LYS A 163 21.94 20.27 6.56
N ASP A 164 22.42 19.04 6.40
CA ASP A 164 22.24 18.29 5.16
C ASP A 164 20.79 17.84 4.95
N PHE A 165 20.17 17.32 6.01
CA PHE A 165 18.81 16.85 6.01
C PHE A 165 17.81 17.95 5.64
N GLU A 166 18.02 19.19 6.08
CA GLU A 166 17.20 20.33 5.63
C GLU A 166 17.28 20.56 4.11
N LYS A 167 18.47 20.41 3.51
CA LYS A 167 18.64 20.52 2.05
C LYS A 167 17.93 19.36 1.34
N TYR A 168 18.09 18.15 1.87
CA TYR A 168 17.38 16.97 1.38
C TYR A 168 15.86 17.19 1.41
N LYS A 169 15.30 17.64 2.53
CA LYS A 169 13.85 17.91 2.69
C LYS A 169 13.37 18.97 1.72
N ALA A 170 14.13 20.04 1.51
CA ALA A 170 13.78 21.07 0.54
C ALA A 170 13.72 20.52 -0.90
N GLU A 171 14.68 19.68 -1.30
CA GLU A 171 14.66 19.07 -2.65
C GLU A 171 13.57 18.00 -2.78
N GLN A 172 13.34 17.19 -1.74
CA GLN A 172 12.20 16.26 -1.68
C GLN A 172 10.89 17.03 -1.90
N GLY A 173 10.71 18.18 -1.24
CA GLY A 173 9.54 19.03 -1.41
C GLY A 173 9.36 19.51 -2.86
N LYS A 174 10.43 19.98 -3.51
CA LYS A 174 10.37 20.39 -4.93
C LYS A 174 10.01 19.22 -5.85
N TYR A 175 10.63 18.06 -5.64
CA TYR A 175 10.35 16.85 -6.41
C TYR A 175 8.88 16.42 -6.27
N MET A 176 8.38 16.32 -5.04
CA MET A 176 6.99 15.94 -4.80
C MET A 176 6.00 16.97 -5.35
N ASN A 177 6.28 18.27 -5.20
CA ASN A 177 5.44 19.32 -5.78
C ASN A 177 5.40 19.22 -7.31
N TYR A 178 6.54 18.94 -7.96
CA TYR A 178 6.59 18.70 -9.40
C TYR A 178 5.74 17.49 -9.80
N LEU A 179 5.82 16.37 -9.06
CA LEU A 179 5.00 15.19 -9.34
C LEU A 179 3.52 15.47 -9.25
N TYR A 180 3.07 16.08 -8.14
CA TYR A 180 1.65 16.34 -7.92
C TYR A 180 1.08 17.38 -8.89
N ALA A 181 1.90 18.34 -9.35
CA ALA A 181 1.48 19.31 -10.35
C ALA A 181 1.43 18.71 -11.76
N THR A 182 2.44 17.91 -12.13
CA THR A 182 2.59 17.36 -13.50
C THR A 182 1.68 16.18 -13.75
N TYR A 183 1.49 15.32 -12.75
CA TYR A 183 0.75 14.06 -12.86
C TYR A 183 -0.55 14.07 -12.04
N ALA A 184 -1.15 15.25 -11.89
CA ALA A 184 -2.46 15.37 -11.27
C ALA A 184 -3.51 14.55 -12.05
N THR A 185 -4.47 13.94 -11.38
CA THR A 185 -5.49 13.09 -12.02
C THR A 185 -6.22 13.80 -13.18
N ASN A 186 -6.51 15.09 -13.04
CA ASN A 186 -7.19 15.91 -14.06
C ASN A 186 -6.34 16.21 -15.30
N HIS A 187 -5.03 15.91 -15.28
CA HIS A 187 -4.19 15.89 -16.48
C HIS A 187 -4.54 14.71 -17.39
N PHE A 188 -5.00 13.60 -16.80
CA PHE A 188 -5.23 12.34 -17.51
C PHE A 188 -6.70 12.04 -17.80
N VAL A 189 -7.59 12.43 -16.89
CA VAL A 189 -9.03 12.10 -16.97
C VAL A 189 -9.87 13.34 -16.75
N ASN A 190 -10.96 13.46 -17.51
CA ASN A 190 -11.93 14.53 -17.37
C ASN A 190 -13.21 14.00 -16.70
N MET A 191 -13.03 13.43 -15.50
CA MET A 191 -14.10 12.78 -14.75
C MET A 191 -14.39 13.51 -13.44
N THR A 192 -15.67 13.75 -13.16
CA THR A 192 -16.13 14.24 -11.85
C THR A 192 -16.28 13.10 -10.85
N GLU A 193 -16.25 13.43 -9.56
CA GLU A 193 -16.51 12.45 -8.49
C GLU A 193 -17.85 11.72 -8.66
N ASP A 194 -18.92 12.45 -8.99
CA ASP A 194 -20.24 11.86 -9.25
C ASP A 194 -20.22 10.86 -10.41
N THR A 195 -19.44 11.14 -11.45
CA THR A 195 -19.31 10.26 -12.62
C THR A 195 -18.54 9.01 -12.23
N TYR A 196 -17.46 9.17 -11.46
CA TYR A 196 -16.68 8.07 -10.90
C TYR A 196 -17.56 7.14 -10.06
N TRP A 197 -18.29 7.67 -9.08
CA TRP A 197 -19.11 6.85 -8.19
C TRP A 197 -20.26 6.15 -8.92
N LYS A 198 -20.87 6.81 -9.92
CA LYS A 198 -21.88 6.17 -10.77
C LYS A 198 -21.29 5.01 -11.59
N ALA A 199 -20.11 5.19 -12.17
CA ALA A 199 -19.43 4.13 -12.93
C ALA A 199 -18.98 2.97 -12.02
N ASN A 200 -18.57 3.30 -10.79
CA ASN A 200 -18.08 2.36 -9.80
C ASN A 200 -19.20 1.61 -9.03
N ASP A 201 -20.47 1.99 -9.19
CA ASP A 201 -21.58 1.29 -8.54
C ASP A 201 -21.65 -0.18 -8.98
N LYS A 202 -21.44 -1.08 -8.02
CA LYS A 202 -21.45 -2.55 -8.21
C LYS A 202 -22.77 -3.05 -8.76
N ASN A 203 -23.89 -2.36 -8.52
CA ASN A 203 -25.20 -2.72 -9.05
C ASN A 203 -25.27 -2.70 -10.58
N ASN A 204 -24.39 -1.92 -11.24
CA ASN A 204 -24.32 -1.89 -12.70
C ASN A 204 -23.84 -3.22 -13.30
N TYR A 205 -23.13 -4.03 -12.52
CA TYR A 205 -22.45 -5.24 -12.99
C TYR A 205 -23.11 -6.53 -12.50
N ILE A 206 -24.01 -6.47 -11.53
CA ILE A 206 -24.74 -7.62 -11.00
C ILE A 206 -25.81 -8.05 -12.02
N ARG A 207 -25.69 -9.25 -12.59
CA ARG A 207 -26.65 -9.81 -13.57
C ARG A 207 -27.34 -11.08 -13.07
N SER A 208 -26.74 -11.82 -12.15
CA SER A 208 -27.37 -13.02 -11.60
C SER A 208 -28.71 -12.73 -10.92
N LYS A 209 -29.77 -13.40 -11.39
CA LYS A 209 -31.12 -13.31 -10.81
C LYS A 209 -31.17 -13.79 -9.36
N ASP A 210 -30.28 -14.72 -9.02
CA ASP A 210 -30.17 -15.30 -7.68
C ASP A 210 -29.45 -14.37 -6.68
N TYR A 211 -28.84 -13.27 -7.14
CA TYR A 211 -28.17 -12.33 -6.24
C TYR A 211 -29.14 -11.68 -5.24
N SER A 212 -30.38 -11.41 -5.66
CA SER A 212 -31.44 -10.92 -4.76
C SER A 212 -31.79 -11.92 -3.66
N ARG A 213 -31.74 -13.22 -3.96
CA ARG A 213 -31.92 -14.30 -2.99
C ARG A 213 -30.72 -14.38 -2.05
N TYR A 214 -29.50 -14.21 -2.56
CA TYR A 214 -28.30 -14.08 -1.76
C TYR A 214 -28.44 -12.94 -0.73
N GLN A 215 -28.85 -11.74 -1.15
CA GLN A 215 -28.98 -10.60 -0.23
C GLN A 215 -29.94 -10.87 0.94
N LYS A 216 -31.05 -11.60 0.69
CA LYS A 216 -31.97 -12.04 1.75
C LYS A 216 -31.36 -13.11 2.66
N LEU A 217 -30.60 -14.05 2.09
CA LEU A 217 -29.94 -15.11 2.86
C LEU A 217 -28.76 -14.56 3.68
N LYS A 218 -28.04 -13.57 3.19
CA LYS A 218 -26.90 -12.94 3.90
C LYS A 218 -27.27 -12.50 5.31
N THR A 219 -28.48 -11.98 5.49
CA THR A 219 -29.00 -11.54 6.80
C THR A 219 -29.68 -12.65 7.59
N ALA A 220 -30.40 -13.56 6.91
CA ALA A 220 -31.18 -14.61 7.60
C ALA A 220 -30.34 -15.87 7.95
N ASN A 221 -29.39 -16.24 7.10
CA ASN A 221 -28.51 -17.40 7.24
C ASN A 221 -27.25 -17.19 6.37
N LEU A 222 -26.25 -16.55 6.96
CA LEU A 222 -25.02 -16.15 6.25
C LEU A 222 -24.34 -17.34 5.56
N LYS A 223 -24.23 -18.50 6.21
CA LYS A 223 -23.60 -19.69 5.62
C LYS A 223 -24.31 -20.16 4.35
N ALA A 224 -25.64 -20.25 4.37
CA ALA A 224 -26.42 -20.57 3.18
C ALA A 224 -26.32 -19.48 2.10
N GLY A 225 -26.24 -18.21 2.50
CA GLY A 225 -25.97 -17.09 1.60
C GLY A 225 -24.63 -17.22 0.89
N LEU A 226 -23.55 -17.50 1.62
CA LEU A 226 -22.22 -17.67 1.05
C LEU A 226 -22.13 -18.87 0.12
N MET A 227 -22.76 -20.00 0.46
CA MET A 227 -22.86 -21.16 -0.44
C MET A 227 -23.57 -20.81 -1.76
N LEU A 228 -24.65 -20.01 -1.70
CA LEU A 228 -25.33 -19.53 -2.90
C LEU A 228 -24.43 -18.59 -3.70
N LEU A 229 -23.76 -17.65 -3.05
CA LEU A 229 -22.86 -16.71 -3.72
C LEU A 229 -21.69 -17.44 -4.41
N ASP A 230 -21.10 -18.46 -3.78
CA ASP A 230 -20.07 -19.30 -4.39
C ASP A 230 -20.60 -20.05 -5.62
N SER A 231 -21.87 -20.48 -5.62
CA SER A 231 -22.49 -21.06 -6.81
C SER A 231 -22.68 -20.03 -7.92
N ILE A 232 -23.07 -18.79 -7.58
CA ILE A 232 -23.17 -17.69 -8.55
C ILE A 232 -21.80 -17.43 -9.18
N ILE A 233 -20.77 -17.25 -8.35
CA ILE A 233 -19.38 -16.99 -8.76
C ILE A 233 -18.89 -18.04 -9.77
N LYS A 234 -19.12 -19.34 -9.49
CA LYS A 234 -18.69 -20.45 -10.37
C LYS A 234 -19.35 -20.43 -11.75
N GLN A 235 -20.51 -19.79 -11.89
CA GLN A 235 -21.27 -19.70 -13.13
C GLN A 235 -21.06 -18.37 -13.86
N THR A 236 -20.45 -17.38 -13.21
CA THR A 236 -20.18 -16.06 -13.79
C THR A 236 -18.95 -16.10 -14.69
N SER A 237 -19.14 -15.90 -15.99
CA SER A 237 -18.05 -15.81 -16.97
C SER A 237 -17.51 -14.39 -17.17
N ASN A 238 -18.33 -13.36 -16.94
CA ASN A 238 -17.90 -11.97 -17.04
C ASN A 238 -17.00 -11.61 -15.86
N PHE A 239 -15.74 -11.25 -16.12
CA PHE A 239 -14.76 -11.04 -15.07
C PHE A 239 -15.08 -9.82 -14.16
N GLN A 240 -15.71 -8.78 -14.71
CA GLN A 240 -16.14 -7.61 -13.95
C GLN A 240 -17.21 -7.99 -12.90
N GLU A 241 -18.24 -8.74 -13.32
CA GLU A 241 -19.29 -9.28 -12.44
C GLU A 241 -18.71 -10.30 -11.43
N TYR A 242 -17.84 -11.19 -11.89
CA TYR A 242 -17.14 -12.15 -11.04
C TYR A 242 -16.39 -11.42 -9.91
N THR A 243 -15.69 -10.34 -10.25
CA THR A 243 -14.94 -9.54 -9.28
C THR A 243 -15.86 -8.95 -8.20
N VAL A 244 -17.02 -8.43 -8.58
CA VAL A 244 -18.02 -7.91 -7.62
C VAL A 244 -18.44 -8.98 -6.62
N TYR A 245 -18.81 -10.17 -7.12
CA TYR A 245 -19.25 -11.27 -6.26
C TYR A 245 -18.13 -11.83 -5.39
N GLN A 246 -16.93 -11.91 -5.93
CA GLN A 246 -15.76 -12.42 -5.22
C GLN A 246 -15.32 -11.46 -4.10
N ILE A 247 -15.38 -10.14 -4.32
CA ILE A 247 -15.15 -9.13 -3.28
C ILE A 247 -16.24 -9.21 -2.21
N GLU A 248 -17.52 -9.25 -2.59
CA GLU A 248 -18.61 -9.36 -1.61
C GLU A 248 -18.45 -10.63 -0.75
N SER A 249 -18.10 -11.76 -1.37
CA SER A 249 -17.81 -13.00 -0.65
C SER A 249 -16.66 -12.82 0.35
N ALA A 250 -15.53 -12.27 -0.09
CA ALA A 250 -14.36 -12.03 0.76
C ALA A 250 -14.67 -11.04 1.91
N ASP A 251 -15.44 -9.98 1.64
CA ASP A 251 -15.88 -9.01 2.64
C ASP A 251 -16.70 -9.69 3.75
N GLN A 252 -17.63 -10.58 3.38
CA GLN A 252 -18.44 -11.29 4.36
C GLN A 252 -17.60 -12.25 5.21
N TYR A 253 -16.63 -12.94 4.60
CA TYR A 253 -15.72 -13.82 5.35
C TYR A 253 -14.87 -13.04 6.37
N GLU A 254 -14.38 -11.85 6.02
CA GLU A 254 -13.62 -11.04 6.97
C GLU A 254 -14.49 -10.41 8.06
N LYS A 255 -15.64 -9.82 7.69
CA LYS A 255 -16.54 -9.14 8.64
C LYS A 255 -17.13 -10.07 9.68
N TYR A 256 -17.41 -11.32 9.28
CA TYR A 256 -18.05 -12.32 10.13
C TYR A 256 -17.10 -13.45 10.51
N ARG A 257 -15.78 -13.21 10.47
CA ARG A 257 -14.77 -14.24 10.76
C ARG A 257 -14.96 -14.94 12.10
N ASP A 258 -15.44 -14.22 13.12
CA ASP A 258 -15.66 -14.77 14.48
C ASP A 258 -16.91 -15.68 14.57
N SER A 259 -17.81 -15.62 13.58
CA SER A 259 -19.03 -16.43 13.51
C SER A 259 -19.05 -17.44 12.37
N LEU A 260 -18.02 -17.44 11.53
CA LEU A 260 -17.81 -18.39 10.43
C LEU A 260 -16.80 -19.47 10.83
N GLU A 261 -16.54 -20.40 9.91
CA GLU A 261 -15.65 -21.56 10.14
C GLU A 261 -14.22 -21.13 10.53
N GLU A 262 -13.49 -22.04 11.20
CA GLU A 262 -12.04 -21.93 11.34
C GLU A 262 -11.44 -21.67 9.93
N ASP A 263 -10.56 -20.68 9.82
CA ASP A 263 -9.95 -20.18 8.57
C ASP A 263 -10.72 -19.11 7.75
N ALA A 264 -11.80 -18.51 8.26
CA ALA A 264 -12.53 -17.44 7.54
C ALA A 264 -11.65 -16.32 6.97
N THR A 265 -10.67 -15.82 7.73
CA THR A 265 -9.71 -14.82 7.25
C THR A 265 -8.80 -15.35 6.14
N ALA A 266 -8.32 -16.59 6.24
CA ALA A 266 -7.50 -17.18 5.17
C ALA A 266 -8.30 -17.33 3.87
N ILE A 267 -9.59 -17.68 3.99
CA ILE A 267 -10.53 -17.71 2.86
C ILE A 267 -10.69 -16.30 2.27
N ALA A 268 -10.94 -15.27 3.08
CA ALA A 268 -11.05 -13.89 2.59
C ALA A 268 -9.80 -13.44 1.82
N ILE A 269 -8.60 -13.67 2.37
CA ILE A 269 -7.31 -13.35 1.72
C ILE A 269 -7.20 -14.09 0.37
N ALA A 270 -7.49 -15.40 0.35
CA ALA A 270 -7.41 -16.21 -0.86
C ALA A 270 -8.40 -15.72 -1.94
N LYS A 271 -9.60 -15.31 -1.53
CA LYS A 271 -10.65 -14.79 -2.43
C LYS A 271 -10.28 -13.43 -3.02
N TYR A 272 -9.69 -12.50 -2.27
CA TYR A 272 -9.17 -11.28 -2.87
C TYR A 272 -8.02 -11.57 -3.84
N LYS A 273 -7.08 -12.42 -3.41
CA LYS A 273 -5.91 -12.78 -4.20
C LYS A 273 -6.30 -13.48 -5.51
N SER A 274 -7.35 -14.29 -5.52
CA SER A 274 -7.83 -14.97 -6.73
C SER A 274 -8.32 -14.01 -7.81
N ILE A 275 -8.79 -12.82 -7.45
CA ILE A 275 -9.11 -11.76 -8.41
C ILE A 275 -7.81 -11.26 -9.06
N LEU A 276 -6.82 -10.94 -8.21
CA LEU A 276 -5.55 -10.33 -8.65
C LEU A 276 -4.72 -11.30 -9.51
N ASP A 277 -4.76 -12.59 -9.19
CA ASP A 277 -4.00 -13.62 -9.90
C ASP A 277 -4.54 -13.92 -11.31
N GLN A 278 -5.78 -13.56 -11.63
CA GLN A 278 -6.36 -13.85 -12.95
C GLN A 278 -5.74 -13.01 -14.09
N GLY A 279 -5.12 -11.87 -13.78
CA GLY A 279 -4.48 -11.03 -14.81
C GLY A 279 -5.45 -10.45 -15.84
N HIS A 280 -6.74 -10.34 -15.49
CA HIS A 280 -7.77 -9.69 -16.31
C HIS A 280 -8.13 -8.33 -15.72
N TYR A 281 -8.49 -7.39 -16.60
CA TYR A 281 -8.90 -6.06 -16.15
C TYR A 281 -10.31 -6.07 -15.54
N SER A 282 -10.45 -5.37 -14.42
CA SER A 282 -11.72 -5.03 -13.77
C SER A 282 -11.56 -3.64 -13.14
N ILE A 283 -12.62 -2.83 -13.12
CA ILE A 283 -12.59 -1.52 -12.44
C ILE A 283 -12.45 -1.63 -10.91
N TYR A 284 -12.46 -2.84 -10.35
CA TYR A 284 -12.32 -3.11 -8.92
C TYR A 284 -10.97 -3.73 -8.54
N LEU A 285 -9.98 -3.71 -9.43
CA LEU A 285 -8.65 -4.27 -9.13
C LEU A 285 -7.93 -3.49 -8.02
N PHE A 286 -8.06 -2.16 -7.97
CA PHE A 286 -7.51 -1.38 -6.86
C PHE A 286 -8.17 -1.77 -5.52
N GLU A 287 -9.50 -1.87 -5.49
CA GLU A 287 -10.25 -2.29 -4.30
C GLU A 287 -9.80 -3.68 -3.82
N ALA A 288 -9.70 -4.65 -4.73
CA ALA A 288 -9.25 -6.00 -4.39
C ALA A 288 -7.81 -6.03 -3.85
N TRP A 289 -6.89 -5.26 -4.44
CA TRP A 289 -5.50 -5.18 -3.98
C TRP A 289 -5.41 -4.53 -2.61
N LEU A 290 -6.11 -3.41 -2.40
CA LEU A 290 -6.13 -2.70 -1.13
C LEU A 290 -6.68 -3.59 -0.01
N LYS A 291 -7.84 -4.23 -0.24
CA LYS A 291 -8.45 -5.15 0.73
C LYS A 291 -7.57 -6.37 1.01
N TRP A 292 -7.00 -6.99 -0.03
CA TRP A 292 -6.06 -8.10 0.14
C TRP A 292 -4.91 -7.71 1.07
N ARG A 293 -4.23 -6.59 0.75
CA ARG A 293 -3.12 -6.09 1.56
C ARG A 293 -3.57 -5.77 2.99
N SER A 294 -4.70 -5.09 3.15
CA SER A 294 -5.15 -4.62 4.46
C SER A 294 -5.52 -5.78 5.40
N VAL A 295 -6.23 -6.78 4.88
CA VAL A 295 -6.60 -7.99 5.64
C VAL A 295 -5.36 -8.85 5.93
N THR A 296 -4.45 -8.97 4.96
CA THR A 296 -3.19 -9.71 5.13
C THR A 296 -2.34 -9.08 6.22
N GLN A 297 -2.13 -7.76 6.18
CA GLN A 297 -1.36 -7.05 7.19
C GLN A 297 -2.02 -7.13 8.57
N GLN A 298 -3.34 -6.94 8.65
CA GLN A 298 -4.08 -6.96 9.91
C GLN A 298 -3.92 -8.30 10.63
N ASN A 299 -4.06 -9.40 9.89
CA ASN A 299 -4.28 -10.72 10.48
C ASN A 299 -3.09 -11.67 10.42
N LEU A 300 -2.17 -11.50 9.46
CA LEU A 300 -0.98 -12.37 9.35
C LEU A 300 0.29 -11.73 9.91
N TYR A 301 0.45 -10.41 9.73
CA TYR A 301 1.69 -9.71 10.09
C TYR A 301 1.54 -8.81 11.33
N GLY A 302 0.32 -8.36 11.61
CA GLY A 302 -0.04 -7.56 12.76
C GLY A 302 0.03 -6.04 12.52
N VAL A 303 -0.49 -5.30 13.50
CA VAL A 303 -0.72 -3.85 13.43
C VAL A 303 0.31 -3.02 14.21
N SER A 304 1.29 -3.65 14.86
CA SER A 304 2.30 -2.92 15.60
C SER A 304 3.23 -2.15 14.66
N LYS A 305 3.82 -1.06 15.13
CA LYS A 305 4.91 -0.37 14.43
C LYS A 305 6.14 -1.26 14.24
N MET A 306 6.28 -2.24 15.15
CA MET A 306 7.34 -3.24 15.16
C MET A 306 6.93 -4.57 14.51
N SER A 307 5.69 -4.71 14.06
CA SER A 307 5.26 -5.88 13.27
C SER A 307 6.04 -5.97 11.97
N ASP A 308 6.13 -7.16 11.39
CA ASP A 308 6.59 -7.28 10.01
C ASP A 308 5.64 -6.52 9.07
N ILE A 309 6.21 -5.85 8.07
CA ILE A 309 5.45 -5.16 7.03
C ILE A 309 6.09 -5.54 5.70
N PRO A 310 5.53 -6.53 4.98
CA PRO A 310 6.13 -7.02 3.75
C PRO A 310 5.75 -6.14 2.56
N ASN A 311 6.10 -4.85 2.57
CA ASN A 311 5.78 -3.93 1.47
C ASN A 311 6.29 -4.44 0.12
N GLY A 312 7.43 -5.14 0.08
CA GLY A 312 7.91 -5.77 -1.14
C GLY A 312 7.00 -6.88 -1.70
N GLU A 313 6.22 -7.58 -0.88
CA GLU A 313 5.19 -8.52 -1.36
C GLU A 313 4.00 -7.74 -1.94
N TYR A 314 3.55 -6.70 -1.22
CA TYR A 314 2.44 -5.85 -1.63
C TYR A 314 2.74 -5.11 -2.94
N ASP A 315 3.97 -4.63 -3.11
CA ASP A 315 4.43 -3.94 -4.31
C ASP A 315 4.61 -4.88 -5.50
N LYS A 316 5.06 -6.13 -5.28
CA LYS A 316 5.08 -7.15 -6.35
C LYS A 316 3.68 -7.43 -6.89
N MET A 317 2.67 -7.50 -6.01
CA MET A 317 1.29 -7.65 -6.45
C MET A 317 0.79 -6.37 -7.14
N ARG A 318 1.06 -5.19 -6.57
CA ARG A 318 0.72 -3.90 -7.15
C ARG A 318 1.25 -3.75 -8.58
N GLU A 319 2.51 -4.13 -8.81
CA GLU A 319 3.15 -4.09 -10.12
C GLU A 319 2.46 -4.99 -11.16
N ARG A 320 2.03 -6.19 -10.75
CA ARG A 320 1.25 -7.09 -11.62
C ARG A 320 -0.10 -6.49 -11.98
N VAL A 321 -0.81 -5.93 -11.01
CA VAL A 321 -2.10 -5.28 -11.22
C VAL A 321 -1.95 -4.04 -12.11
N ALA A 322 -0.94 -3.20 -11.86
CA ALA A 322 -0.64 -2.04 -12.69
C ALA A 322 -0.32 -2.44 -14.14
N LEU A 323 0.41 -3.54 -14.35
CA LEU A 323 0.64 -4.10 -15.69
C LEU A 323 -0.67 -4.51 -16.38
N THR A 324 -1.56 -5.22 -15.66
CA THR A 324 -2.87 -5.62 -16.19
C THR A 324 -3.69 -4.41 -16.62
N ILE A 325 -3.77 -3.39 -15.78
CA ILE A 325 -4.53 -2.16 -16.08
C ILE A 325 -3.89 -1.41 -17.25
N LEU A 326 -2.56 -1.25 -17.28
CA LEU A 326 -1.88 -0.57 -18.39
C LEU A 326 -2.03 -1.31 -19.72
N THR A 327 -2.00 -2.65 -19.70
CA THR A 327 -2.27 -3.47 -20.89
C THR A 327 -3.66 -3.15 -21.45
N PHE A 328 -4.67 -3.07 -20.58
CA PHE A 328 -6.02 -2.70 -20.97
C PHE A 328 -6.12 -1.26 -21.50
N ILE A 329 -5.43 -0.29 -20.87
CA ILE A 329 -5.39 1.11 -21.32
C ILE A 329 -4.77 1.22 -22.72
N VAL A 330 -3.73 0.45 -23.03
CA VAL A 330 -3.11 0.47 -24.37
C VAL A 330 -4.12 0.10 -25.45
N GLU A 331 -5.00 -0.87 -25.17
CA GLU A 331 -6.07 -1.29 -26.09
C GLU A 331 -7.28 -0.33 -26.03
N ASN A 332 -7.47 0.37 -24.91
CA ASN A 332 -8.61 1.25 -24.63
C ASN A 332 -8.16 2.62 -24.09
N PRO A 333 -7.42 3.44 -24.87
CA PRO A 333 -6.73 4.62 -24.36
C PRO A 333 -7.65 5.78 -23.96
N LYS A 334 -8.96 5.64 -24.16
CA LYS A 334 -9.98 6.61 -23.77
C LYS A 334 -10.79 6.16 -22.56
N ASP A 335 -10.49 4.99 -22.00
CA ASP A 335 -11.16 4.50 -20.80
C ASP A 335 -10.62 5.24 -19.57
N GLU A 336 -11.31 6.33 -19.21
CA GLU A 336 -10.93 7.16 -18.07
C GLU A 336 -11.01 6.42 -16.74
N MET A 337 -11.86 5.40 -16.60
CA MET A 337 -11.92 4.59 -15.38
C MET A 337 -10.65 3.75 -15.24
N ALA A 338 -10.20 3.10 -16.33
CA ALA A 338 -8.95 2.35 -16.33
C ALA A 338 -7.75 3.24 -16.02
N ILE A 339 -7.69 4.43 -16.63
CA ILE A 339 -6.62 5.40 -16.37
C ILE A 339 -6.64 5.85 -14.90
N ASN A 340 -7.81 6.18 -14.35
CA ASN A 340 -7.93 6.54 -12.93
C ASN A 340 -7.51 5.40 -12.00
N GLU A 341 -7.94 4.17 -12.26
CA GLU A 341 -7.53 2.97 -11.52
C GLU A 341 -6.01 2.76 -11.54
N PHE A 342 -5.37 2.96 -12.70
CA PHE A 342 -3.92 2.89 -12.80
C PHE A 342 -3.25 3.96 -11.93
N LEU A 343 -3.75 5.20 -11.95
CA LEU A 343 -3.21 6.29 -11.13
C LEU A 343 -3.39 6.01 -9.62
N LEU A 344 -4.52 5.44 -9.20
CA LEU A 344 -4.72 4.99 -7.83
C LEU A 344 -3.67 3.93 -7.45
N MET A 345 -3.48 2.90 -8.28
CA MET A 345 -2.46 1.88 -8.05
C MET A 345 -1.04 2.44 -8.00
N ALA A 346 -0.71 3.39 -8.89
CA ALA A 346 0.62 4.00 -8.97
C ALA A 346 0.94 4.87 -7.75
N THR A 347 -0.03 5.64 -7.27
CA THR A 347 0.18 6.71 -6.29
C THR A 347 -0.11 6.30 -4.84
N HIS A 348 -0.83 5.19 -4.62
CA HIS A 348 -1.19 4.75 -3.27
C HIS A 348 0.05 4.44 -2.42
N SER A 349 0.05 4.83 -1.14
CA SER A 349 1.22 4.65 -0.28
C SER A 349 1.43 3.19 0.14
N ILE A 350 2.66 2.86 0.50
CA ILE A 350 2.99 1.63 1.24
C ILE A 350 2.36 1.64 2.64
N VAL A 351 2.40 0.50 3.33
CA VAL A 351 2.02 0.49 4.76
C VAL A 351 3.18 1.13 5.53
N LYS A 352 2.93 2.28 6.14
CA LYS A 352 3.91 3.00 6.96
C LYS A 352 3.87 2.47 8.39
N ARG A 353 5.04 2.38 9.04
CA ARG A 353 5.18 2.05 10.46
C ARG A 353 4.80 3.23 11.33
N PHE A 354 5.24 4.42 10.96
CA PHE A 354 5.04 5.71 11.61
C PHE A 354 4.18 6.62 10.73
N GLY A 355 3.03 6.10 10.30
CA GLY A 355 1.99 6.89 9.64
C GLY A 355 1.28 7.85 10.61
N ASP A 356 0.16 8.40 10.15
CA ASP A 356 -0.60 9.39 10.93
C ASP A 356 -1.23 8.79 12.20
N TYR A 357 -1.37 7.46 12.23
CA TYR A 357 -1.89 6.75 13.40
C TYR A 357 -0.81 6.53 14.47
N PRO A 358 -0.97 7.08 15.69
CA PRO A 358 0.08 7.00 16.70
C PRO A 358 0.18 5.63 17.40
N TYR A 359 -0.88 4.81 17.38
CA TYR A 359 -0.98 3.59 18.21
C TYR A 359 -0.67 2.28 17.45
N GLY A 360 -0.32 2.36 16.18
CA GLY A 360 -0.02 1.21 15.33
C GLY A 360 0.61 1.64 14.02
N ASN A 361 0.80 0.70 13.11
CA ASN A 361 1.14 1.01 11.73
C ASN A 361 -0.11 1.54 10.98
N GLN A 362 0.10 2.14 9.82
CA GLN A 362 -0.96 2.82 9.05
C GLN A 362 -2.10 1.87 8.62
N ASN A 363 -1.84 0.56 8.57
CA ASN A 363 -2.85 -0.41 8.15
C ASN A 363 -4.09 -0.40 9.04
N THR A 364 -3.93 -0.13 10.33
CA THR A 364 -5.07 -0.10 11.28
C THR A 364 -6.15 0.86 10.81
N VAL A 365 -5.76 2.07 10.40
CA VAL A 365 -6.72 3.10 9.94
C VAL A 365 -7.39 2.66 8.65
N GLU A 366 -6.62 2.18 7.68
CA GLU A 366 -7.16 1.74 6.40
C GLU A 366 -8.11 0.54 6.58
N TYR A 367 -7.71 -0.46 7.37
CA TYR A 367 -8.52 -1.64 7.66
C TYR A 367 -9.88 -1.24 8.25
N HIS A 368 -9.89 -0.40 9.29
CA HIS A 368 -11.13 0.02 9.92
C HIS A 368 -11.96 0.95 9.01
N GLN A 369 -11.36 1.78 8.16
CA GLN A 369 -12.10 2.54 7.15
C GLN A 369 -12.82 1.63 6.15
N ILE A 370 -12.20 0.51 5.78
CA ILE A 370 -12.76 -0.47 4.84
C ILE A 370 -13.87 -1.31 5.47
N PHE A 371 -13.70 -1.73 6.74
CA PHE A 371 -14.56 -2.77 7.35
C PHE A 371 -15.47 -2.28 8.47
N ASP A 372 -15.16 -1.17 9.18
CA ASP A 372 -15.96 -0.68 10.32
C ASP A 372 -17.12 0.23 9.91
N ASN A 373 -17.15 0.71 8.66
CA ASN A 373 -18.26 1.49 8.13
C ASN A 373 -19.46 0.60 7.78
N ILE A 374 -20.05 -0.05 8.79
CA ILE A 374 -21.43 -0.53 8.76
C ILE A 374 -22.04 -0.33 10.15
N LYS A 375 -22.75 0.79 10.32
CA LYS A 375 -23.93 0.83 11.20
C LYS A 375 -25.17 0.85 10.33
#